data_AF-A0A7Y8IRR5-F1
#
_entry.id   AF-A0A7Y8IRR5-F1
#
_cell.length_a   1.000
_cell.length_b   1.000
_cell.length_c   1.000
_cell.angle_alpha   90.00
_cell.angle_beta   90.00
_cell.angle_gamma   90.00
#
_symmetry.space_group_name_H-M   'P 1'
#
loop_
_entity.id
_entity.type
_entity.pdbx_description
1 polymer ?
#
loop_
_entity_poly.entity_id
_entity_poly.type
_entity_poly.pdbx_seq_one_letter_code
_entity_poly.pdbx_strand_id
1 'polypeptide(L)'
;VLELKRDDPVWEELGKKCLCCGSCSMVCPTCTCFNVRDEVPEEGRAVRVRTWDACLYSNYALVAGGHNFRAARADRVRNRYYHKQEAFVREFGKPSCVGCGRCIENCPTGINVVEVFRYVRGEL
;
A
#
# COMPACT_ATOMS: atom_id res chain seq x y z
N VAL A 1 -3.68 9.58 16.27
CA VAL A 1 -2.41 8.83 16.48
C VAL A 1 -1.61 8.67 15.20
N LEU A 2 -2.16 8.06 14.14
CA LEU A 2 -1.38 7.78 12.92
C LEU A 2 -0.77 9.05 12.31
N GLU A 3 -1.56 10.12 12.17
CA GLU A 3 -1.12 11.41 11.60
C GLU A 3 0.05 12.04 12.34
N LEU A 4 0.10 11.93 13.67
CA LEU A 4 1.20 12.44 14.50
C LEU A 4 2.50 11.66 14.28
N LYS A 5 2.41 10.49 13.66
CA LYS A 5 3.51 9.55 13.45
C LYS A 5 3.99 9.56 12.01
N ARG A 6 3.64 10.56 11.19
CA ARG A 6 4.00 10.61 9.77
C ARG A 6 5.50 10.52 9.51
N ASP A 7 6.27 11.24 10.29
CA ASP A 7 7.72 11.36 10.16
C ASP A 7 8.47 10.46 11.16
N ASP A 8 7.77 9.48 11.74
CA ASP A 8 8.36 8.54 12.70
C ASP A 8 9.33 7.57 12.00
N PRO A 9 10.51 7.28 12.58
CA PRO A 9 11.52 6.39 12.00
C PRO A 9 11.02 4.96 11.74
N VAL A 10 9.91 4.54 12.36
CA VAL A 10 9.28 3.23 12.11
C VAL A 10 9.04 2.97 10.61
N TRP A 11 8.72 4.01 9.83
CA TRP A 11 8.44 3.82 8.40
C TRP A 11 9.68 3.46 7.60
N GLU A 12 10.83 4.00 7.97
CA GLU A 12 12.12 3.61 7.37
C GLU A 12 12.49 2.19 7.76
N GLU A 13 12.33 1.82 9.03
CA GLU A 13 12.59 0.44 9.49
C GLU A 13 11.67 -0.58 8.82
N LEU A 14 10.39 -0.26 8.65
CA LEU A 14 9.47 -1.09 7.89
C LEU A 14 9.78 -1.10 6.39
N GLY A 15 10.23 0.03 5.84
CA GLY A 15 10.68 0.15 4.45
C GLY A 15 11.88 -0.75 4.14
N LYS A 16 12.84 -0.86 5.08
CA LYS A 16 13.98 -1.79 5.00
C LYS A 16 13.55 -3.25 5.01
N LYS A 17 12.58 -3.62 5.85
CA LYS A 17 12.03 -4.99 5.94
C LYS A 17 11.09 -5.35 4.78
N CYS A 18 10.42 -4.38 4.17
CA CYS A 18 9.41 -4.64 3.15
C CYS A 18 10.04 -4.89 1.77
N LEU A 19 9.67 -6.01 1.15
CA LEU A 19 10.05 -6.32 -0.23
C LEU A 19 9.23 -5.57 -1.29
N CYS A 20 8.21 -4.80 -0.88
CA CYS A 20 7.26 -4.15 -1.80
C CYS A 20 6.56 -5.14 -2.77
N CYS A 21 6.43 -6.41 -2.38
CA CYS A 21 5.94 -7.50 -3.24
C CYS A 21 4.42 -7.54 -3.42
N GLY A 22 3.65 -6.67 -2.75
CA GLY A 22 2.20 -6.58 -2.93
C GLY A 22 1.37 -7.76 -2.40
N SER A 23 1.98 -8.87 -1.97
CA SER A 23 1.29 -10.07 -1.43
C SER A 23 0.16 -9.72 -0.45
N CYS A 24 0.48 -8.88 0.54
CA CYS A 24 -0.49 -8.44 1.55
C CYS A 24 -1.65 -7.60 0.99
N SER A 25 -1.49 -6.96 -0.16
CA SER A 25 -2.57 -6.24 -0.86
C SER A 25 -3.43 -7.22 -1.64
N MET A 26 -2.83 -8.19 -2.33
CA MET A 26 -3.53 -9.17 -3.17
C MET A 26 -4.43 -10.10 -2.36
N VAL A 27 -4.06 -10.44 -1.12
CA VAL A 27 -4.87 -11.30 -0.23
C VAL A 27 -5.85 -10.52 0.67
N CYS A 28 -5.84 -9.19 0.62
CA CYS A 28 -6.66 -8.37 1.52
C CYS A 28 -8.05 -8.14 0.92
N PRO A 29 -9.14 -8.48 1.64
CA PRO A 29 -10.50 -8.37 1.11
C PRO A 29 -10.98 -6.91 0.93
N THR A 30 -10.24 -5.93 1.47
CA THR A 30 -10.58 -4.50 1.36
C THR A 30 -9.56 -3.71 0.54
N CYS A 31 -8.61 -4.37 -0.11
CA CYS A 31 -7.72 -3.73 -1.07
C CYS A 31 -8.37 -3.76 -2.46
N THR A 32 -8.42 -2.60 -3.11
CA THR A 32 -9.03 -2.40 -4.42
C THR A 32 -8.10 -1.71 -5.40
N CYS A 33 -6.79 -1.75 -5.14
CA CYS A 33 -5.80 -1.11 -5.99
C CYS A 33 -5.80 -1.75 -7.40
N PHE A 34 -5.82 -0.91 -8.42
CA PHE A 34 -5.77 -1.34 -9.82
C PHE A 34 -4.95 -0.34 -10.62
N ASN A 35 -4.54 -0.76 -11.81
CA ASN A 35 -3.93 0.10 -12.79
C ASN A 35 -4.69 0.01 -14.10
N VAL A 36 -4.51 1.00 -14.95
CA VAL A 36 -5.16 1.11 -16.24
C VAL A 36 -4.07 1.39 -17.27
N ARG A 37 -4.01 0.56 -18.31
CA ARG A 37 -3.12 0.75 -19.44
C ARG A 37 -3.91 0.73 -20.73
N ASP A 38 -3.48 1.55 -21.68
CA ASP A 38 -3.98 1.50 -23.05
C ASP A 38 -3.06 0.58 -23.84
N GLU A 39 -3.61 -0.49 -24.39
CA GLU A 39 -2.92 -1.41 -25.30
C GLU A 39 -3.33 -1.04 -26.74
N VAL A 40 -2.36 -0.96 -27.65
CA VAL A 40 -2.62 -0.66 -29.06
C VAL A 40 -2.23 -1.89 -29.89
N PRO A 41 -3.18 -2.78 -30.19
CA PRO A 41 -2.97 -3.89 -31.11
C PRO A 41 -2.59 -3.40 -32.51
N GLU A 42 -1.94 -4.27 -33.29
CA GLU A 42 -1.54 -3.98 -34.67
C GLU A 42 -2.74 -3.64 -35.57
N GLU A 43 -3.94 -4.12 -35.26
CA GLU A 43 -5.16 -3.85 -36.05
C GLU A 43 -5.71 -2.41 -35.89
N GLY A 44 -5.04 -1.55 -35.13
CA GLY A 44 -5.28 -0.09 -35.16
C GLY A 44 -6.38 0.42 -34.23
N ARG A 45 -6.88 -0.40 -33.29
CA ARG A 45 -7.85 0.04 -32.26
C ARG A 45 -7.30 -0.14 -30.85
N ALA A 46 -7.00 0.97 -30.19
CA ALA A 46 -6.59 0.96 -28.79
C ALA A 46 -7.68 0.39 -27.87
N VAL A 47 -7.28 -0.45 -26.93
CA VAL A 47 -8.15 -1.01 -25.87
C VAL A 47 -7.63 -0.59 -24.50
N ARG A 48 -8.55 -0.16 -23.64
CA ARG A 48 -8.23 0.22 -22.26
C ARG A 48 -8.42 -0.98 -21.34
N VAL A 49 -7.32 -1.46 -20.75
CA VAL A 49 -7.32 -2.64 -19.89
C VAL A 49 -7.09 -2.23 -18.45
N ARG A 50 -7.95 -2.74 -17.54
CA ARG A 50 -7.76 -2.62 -16.09
C ARG A 50 -7.13 -3.91 -15.57
N THR A 51 -6.05 -3.79 -14.81
CA THR A 51 -5.39 -4.92 -14.15
C THR A 51 -5.31 -4.68 -12.64
N TRP A 52 -5.30 -5.77 -11.87
CA TRP A 52 -4.97 -5.69 -10.46
C TRP A 52 -3.54 -5.15 -10.28
N ASP A 53 -3.39 -4.26 -9.31
CA ASP A 53 -2.11 -3.63 -8.97
C ASP A 53 -2.07 -3.44 -7.44
N ALA A 54 -0.95 -3.00 -6.90
CA ALA A 54 -0.78 -2.74 -5.48
C ALA A 54 -0.06 -1.42 -5.27
N CYS A 55 -0.56 -0.60 -4.33
CA CYS A 55 0.11 0.63 -3.89
C CYS A 55 1.54 0.45 -3.32
N LEU A 56 1.98 -0.80 -3.13
CA LEU A 56 3.34 -1.16 -2.74
C LEU A 56 4.31 -1.29 -3.91
N TYR A 57 3.82 -1.52 -5.13
CA TYR A 57 4.67 -1.63 -6.31
C TYR A 57 5.31 -0.28 -6.62
N SER A 58 6.57 -0.32 -7.07
CA SER A 58 7.35 0.89 -7.38
C SER A 58 6.65 1.78 -8.41
N ASN A 59 5.98 1.18 -9.38
CA ASN A 59 5.42 1.89 -10.52
C ASN A 59 4.01 2.43 -10.27
N TYR A 60 3.37 2.08 -9.15
CA TYR A 60 1.98 2.48 -8.87
C TYR A 60 1.81 4.00 -8.74
N ALA A 61 2.83 4.70 -8.24
CA ALA A 61 2.85 6.15 -8.07
C ALA A 61 3.70 6.87 -9.14
N LEU A 62 4.12 6.15 -10.19
CA LEU A 62 4.83 6.73 -11.32
C LEU A 62 3.84 7.46 -12.22
N VAL A 63 4.13 8.71 -12.55
CA VAL A 63 3.31 9.56 -13.43
C VAL A 63 4.11 10.02 -14.65
N ALA A 64 3.43 10.69 -15.58
CA ALA A 64 4.04 11.26 -16.78
C ALA A 64 5.29 12.10 -16.43
N GLY A 65 6.33 11.99 -17.26
CA GLY A 65 7.63 12.64 -17.00
C GLY A 65 8.54 11.87 -16.05
N GLY A 66 8.19 10.64 -15.65
CA GLY A 66 9.02 9.79 -14.81
C GLY A 66 9.02 10.16 -13.33
N HIS A 67 8.17 11.12 -12.92
CA HIS A 67 8.05 11.51 -11.52
C HIS A 67 7.36 10.42 -10.71
N ASN A 68 7.91 10.11 -9.53
CA ASN A 68 7.33 9.14 -8.61
C ASN A 68 7.27 9.73 -7.21
N PHE A 69 6.08 10.13 -6.79
CA PHE A 69 5.85 10.79 -5.51
C PHE A 69 5.83 9.81 -4.31
N ARG A 70 6.10 8.52 -4.56
CA ARG A 70 6.35 7.49 -3.53
C ARG A 70 7.50 6.56 -3.96
N ALA A 71 8.62 7.16 -4.37
CA ALA A 71 9.79 6.43 -4.84
C ALA A 71 10.45 5.57 -3.75
N ALA A 72 10.46 6.03 -2.49
CA ALA A 72 11.04 5.25 -1.39
C ALA A 72 10.11 4.12 -0.94
N ARG A 73 10.70 3.01 -0.48
CA ARG A 73 9.93 1.88 0.09
C ARG A 73 9.15 2.32 1.32
N ALA A 74 9.76 3.13 2.19
CA ALA A 74 9.14 3.69 3.37
C ALA A 74 7.85 4.46 3.04
N ASP A 75 7.85 5.28 1.99
CA ASP A 75 6.66 6.03 1.56
C ASP A 75 5.52 5.13 1.13
N ARG A 76 5.81 4.07 0.37
CA ARG A 76 4.80 3.10 -0.08
C ARG A 76 4.23 2.27 1.07
N VAL A 77 5.11 1.83 1.98
CA VAL A 77 4.69 1.11 3.18
C VAL A 77 3.83 2.01 4.04
N ARG A 78 4.28 3.22 4.37
CA ARG A 78 3.50 4.23 5.11
C ARG A 78 2.14 4.45 4.46
N ASN A 79 2.09 4.64 3.14
CA ASN A 79 0.85 4.80 2.40
C ASN A 79 -0.14 3.64 2.59
N ARG A 80 0.33 2.38 2.64
CA ARG A 80 -0.54 1.21 2.88
C ARG A 80 -1.27 1.31 4.23
N TYR A 81 -0.59 1.75 5.29
CA TYR A 81 -1.21 1.91 6.62
C TYR A 81 -2.12 3.14 6.67
N TYR A 82 -1.65 4.28 6.17
CA TYR A 82 -2.41 5.53 6.12
C TYR A 82 -3.69 5.39 5.31
N HIS A 83 -3.62 4.82 4.10
CA HIS A 83 -4.80 4.63 3.28
C HIS A 83 -5.86 3.79 4.01
N LYS A 84 -5.46 2.70 4.68
CA LYS A 84 -6.41 1.83 5.38
C LYS A 84 -7.00 2.40 6.67
N GLN A 85 -6.25 3.24 7.38
CA GLN A 85 -6.61 3.64 8.76
C GLN A 85 -6.95 5.11 8.92
N GLU A 86 -6.46 5.96 8.04
CA GLU A 86 -6.65 7.40 8.14
C GLU A 86 -7.53 7.87 6.98
N ALA A 87 -7.15 7.62 5.72
CA ALA A 87 -7.93 8.07 4.57
C ALA A 87 -9.36 7.48 4.57
N PHE A 88 -9.49 6.18 4.85
CA PHE A 88 -10.81 5.55 4.98
C PHE A 88 -11.62 6.07 6.18
N VAL A 89 -10.97 6.43 7.28
CA VAL A 89 -11.67 7.03 8.43
C VAL A 89 -12.16 8.43 8.07
N ARG A 90 -11.35 9.23 7.39
CA ARG A 90 -11.74 10.57 6.94
C ARG A 90 -12.93 10.53 5.97
N GLU A 91 -12.93 9.58 5.03
CA GLU A 91 -13.99 9.48 4.01
C GLU A 91 -15.24 8.76 4.51
N PHE A 92 -15.10 7.66 5.26
CA PHE A 92 -16.21 6.75 5.59
C PHE A 92 -16.48 6.61 7.10
N GLY A 93 -15.78 7.37 7.94
CA GLY A 93 -15.92 7.34 9.40
C GLY A 93 -15.34 6.09 10.08
N LYS A 94 -14.73 5.17 9.32
CA LYS A 94 -14.18 3.91 9.86
C LYS A 94 -12.99 3.39 9.03
N PRO A 95 -12.04 2.66 9.65
CA PRO A 95 -10.92 2.07 8.92
C PRO A 95 -11.40 0.93 8.00
N SER A 96 -10.67 0.67 6.91
CA SER A 96 -10.98 -0.46 6.01
C SER A 96 -10.40 -1.79 6.45
N CYS A 97 -9.52 -1.81 7.45
CA CYS A 97 -8.99 -3.06 7.98
C CYS A 97 -10.07 -3.78 8.80
N VAL A 98 -10.39 -5.02 8.42
CA VAL A 98 -11.39 -5.87 9.09
C VAL A 98 -10.77 -6.92 10.02
N GLY A 99 -9.46 -6.84 10.29
CA GLY A 99 -8.79 -7.75 11.22
C GLY A 99 -8.62 -9.20 10.73
N CYS A 100 -8.79 -9.48 9.43
CA CYS A 100 -8.79 -10.86 8.90
C CYS A 100 -7.45 -11.63 8.91
N GLY A 101 -6.34 -11.03 9.36
CA GLY A 101 -5.04 -11.73 9.50
C GLY A 101 -4.27 -12.06 8.22
N ARG A 102 -4.92 -12.23 7.06
CA ARG A 102 -4.29 -12.72 5.80
C ARG A 102 -2.99 -12.02 5.40
N CYS A 103 -2.90 -10.72 5.64
CA CYS A 103 -1.69 -9.96 5.31
C CYS A 103 -0.47 -10.28 6.18
N ILE A 104 -0.69 -10.81 7.39
CA ILE A 104 0.36 -11.29 8.30
C ILE A 104 0.84 -12.66 7.79
N GLU A 105 -0.10 -13.58 7.58
CA GLU A 105 0.17 -14.97 7.13
C GLU A 105 0.95 -15.02 5.82
N ASN A 106 0.68 -14.11 4.89
CA ASN A 106 1.28 -14.11 3.55
C ASN A 106 2.50 -13.18 3.42
N CYS A 107 2.96 -12.56 4.51
CA CYS A 107 4.12 -11.66 4.43
C CYS A 107 5.44 -12.47 4.46
N PRO A 108 6.24 -12.47 3.38
CA PRO A 108 7.47 -13.26 3.32
C PRO A 108 8.56 -12.80 4.30
N THR A 109 8.46 -11.56 4.80
CA THR A 109 9.40 -11.00 5.79
C THR A 109 8.79 -10.86 7.18
N GLY A 110 7.62 -11.46 7.41
CA GLY A 110 7.00 -11.52 8.75
C GLY A 110 6.47 -10.19 9.28
N ILE A 111 6.20 -9.19 8.42
CA ILE A 111 5.63 -7.91 8.87
C ILE A 111 4.22 -8.14 9.44
N ASN A 112 4.08 -7.91 10.74
CA ASN A 112 2.82 -8.03 11.46
C ASN A 112 2.14 -6.66 11.62
N VAL A 113 0.95 -6.50 11.05
CA VAL A 113 0.20 -5.23 11.10
C VAL A 113 -0.18 -4.83 12.54
N VAL A 114 -0.39 -5.81 13.44
CA VAL A 114 -0.74 -5.56 14.84
C VAL A 114 0.46 -4.97 15.58
N GLU A 115 1.64 -5.56 15.42
CA GLU A 115 2.90 -5.06 16.01
C GLU A 115 3.23 -3.66 15.53
N VAL A 116 3.03 -3.40 14.22
CA VAL A 116 3.22 -2.04 13.68
C VAL A 116 2.31 -1.04 14.36
N PHE A 117 1.04 -1.36 14.61
CA PHE A 117 0.15 -0.44 15.32
C PHE A 117 0.51 -0.27 16.79
N ARG A 118 0.93 -1.34 17.46
CA ARG A 118 1.41 -1.24 18.84
C ARG A 118 2.61 -0.29 18.93
N TYR A 119 3.57 -0.41 18.02
CA TYR A 119 4.72 0.50 17.93
C TYR A 119 4.28 1.95 17.66
N VAL A 120 3.43 2.17 16.64
CA VAL A 120 2.95 3.52 16.28
C VAL A 120 2.16 4.17 17.43
N ARG A 121 1.53 3.38 18.30
CA ARG A 121 0.82 3.86 19.50
C ARG A 121 1.72 4.04 20.73
N GLY A 122 2.99 3.62 20.67
CA GLY A 122 3.91 3.65 21.83
C GLY A 122 3.62 2.56 22.86
N GLU A 123 3.00 1.45 22.44
CA GLU A 123 2.68 0.29 23.28
C GLU A 123 3.81 -0.78 23.26
N LEU A 124 4.92 -0.48 22.57
CA LEU A 124 6.14 -1.28 22.41
C LEU A 124 7.36 -0.36 22.46
#